data_AF-A0A9X6AH47-F1
#
_entry.id   AF-A0A9X6AH47-F1
#
_cell.length_a   1.000
_cell.length_b   1.000
_cell.length_c   1.000
_cell.angle_alpha   90.00
_cell.angle_beta   90.00
_cell.angle_gamma   90.00
#
_symmetry.space_group_name_H-M   'P 1'
#
loop_
_entity.id
_entity.type
_entity.pdbx_description
1 polymer ?
#
loop_
_entity_poly.entity_id
_entity_poly.type
_entity_poly.pdbx_seq_one_letter_code
_entity_poly.pdbx_strand_id
1 'polypeptide(L)'
;VRAVAEPGSDHQLAWARAFSATARTPEQLDLLEGLLEDRESIEGLAVDTELRWAFVQRLAAVGRYDEAEIGAEAERDKTAAGERHAETARASRPTEEAKAEAWAAVVESDKLPNAVQEAVIGGFAQTDQRELLAPYTDQYFSVVKDIWDARSHEIAQQIVVGLYPSVQVSEETLAKTDAWLAAAEPTPALRRLISESRSGIERALKAQAADAAAASA
;
A
#
# COMPACT_ATOMS: atom_id res chain seq x y z
N VAL A 1 -24.24 -6.15 -0.10
CA VAL A 1 -23.69 -7.51 -0.36
C VAL A 1 -23.37 -8.15 0.99
N ARG A 2 -24.33 -8.83 1.62
CA ARG A 2 -24.04 -9.70 2.77
C ARG A 2 -23.64 -11.05 2.18
N ALA A 3 -22.36 -11.40 2.21
CA ALA A 3 -21.93 -12.73 1.82
C ALA A 3 -22.62 -13.75 2.74
N VAL A 4 -23.12 -14.84 2.17
CA VAL A 4 -23.80 -15.96 2.85
C VAL A 4 -22.76 -16.83 3.60
N ALA A 5 -21.74 -16.21 4.20
CA ALA A 5 -20.77 -16.93 5.00
C ALA A 5 -21.42 -17.33 6.32
N GLU A 6 -21.17 -18.56 6.77
CA GLU A 6 -21.65 -19.02 8.06
C GLU A 6 -21.06 -18.14 9.18
N PRO A 7 -21.87 -17.69 10.17
CA PRO A 7 -21.38 -16.90 11.29
C PRO A 7 -20.22 -17.57 12.02
N GLY A 8 -19.16 -16.82 12.29
CA GLY A 8 -17.96 -17.31 12.98
C GLY A 8 -17.01 -18.17 12.12
N SER A 9 -17.27 -18.28 10.80
CA SER A 9 -16.42 -19.08 9.89
C SER A 9 -15.21 -18.31 9.36
N ASP A 10 -14.18 -19.05 8.94
CA ASP A 10 -13.01 -18.48 8.24
C ASP A 10 -13.40 -17.74 6.95
N HIS A 11 -14.47 -18.18 6.28
CA HIS A 11 -15.01 -17.48 5.12
C HIS A 11 -15.59 -16.11 5.46
N GLN A 12 -16.19 -15.96 6.65
CA GLN A 12 -16.68 -14.68 7.12
C GLN A 12 -15.52 -13.73 7.44
N LEU A 13 -14.45 -14.23 8.08
CA LEU A 13 -13.25 -13.44 8.33
C LEU A 13 -12.53 -13.04 7.03
N ALA A 14 -12.41 -13.96 6.07
CA ALA A 14 -11.84 -13.66 4.77
C ALA A 14 -12.67 -12.62 4.01
N TRP A 15 -14.00 -12.70 4.08
CA TRP A 15 -14.89 -11.67 3.55
C TRP A 15 -14.67 -10.31 4.23
N ALA A 16 -14.58 -10.26 5.56
CA ALA A 16 -14.40 -8.99 6.28
C ALA A 16 -13.07 -8.32 5.91
N ARG A 17 -11.98 -9.10 5.79
CA ARG A 17 -10.69 -8.61 5.32
C ARG A 17 -10.77 -8.10 3.87
N ALA A 18 -11.35 -8.86 2.96
CA ALA A 18 -11.52 -8.44 1.57
C ALA A 18 -12.40 -7.19 1.43
N PHE A 19 -13.47 -7.11 2.23
CA PHE A 19 -14.35 -5.95 2.29
C PHE A 19 -13.58 -4.72 2.77
N SER A 20 -12.82 -4.82 3.86
CA SER A 20 -12.00 -3.72 4.36
C SER A 20 -10.98 -3.25 3.32
N ALA A 21 -10.31 -4.15 2.59
CA ALA A 21 -9.33 -3.79 1.58
C ALA A 21 -9.92 -3.07 0.35
N THR A 22 -11.24 -3.20 0.12
CA THR A 22 -11.89 -2.73 -1.12
C THR A 22 -13.02 -1.72 -0.90
N ALA A 23 -13.38 -1.43 0.36
CA ALA A 23 -14.43 -0.48 0.71
C ALA A 23 -14.14 0.91 0.17
N ARG A 24 -15.08 1.47 -0.62
CA ARG A 24 -14.91 2.75 -1.31
C ARG A 24 -16.17 3.62 -1.31
N THR A 25 -17.35 3.05 -1.17
CA THR A 25 -18.59 3.85 -1.13
C THR A 25 -18.84 4.38 0.28
N PRO A 26 -19.54 5.51 0.44
CA PRO A 26 -19.88 6.05 1.76
C PRO A 26 -20.50 4.99 2.68
N GLU A 27 -21.45 4.21 2.18
CA GLU A 27 -22.15 3.19 2.98
C GLU A 27 -21.22 2.05 3.42
N GLN A 28 -20.21 1.72 2.61
CA GLN A 28 -19.23 0.70 2.97
C GLN A 28 -18.30 1.20 4.07
N LEU A 29 -17.89 2.47 3.98
CA LEU A 29 -17.01 3.11 4.95
C LEU A 29 -17.74 3.39 6.27
N ASP A 30 -19.00 3.82 6.22
CA ASP A 30 -19.87 3.98 7.39
C ASP A 30 -20.04 2.66 8.15
N LEU A 31 -20.12 1.52 7.44
CA LEU A 31 -20.15 0.21 8.07
C LEU A 31 -18.83 -0.11 8.79
N LEU A 32 -17.67 0.20 8.21
CA LEU A 32 -16.38 -0.01 8.87
C LEU A 32 -16.27 0.80 10.17
N GLU A 33 -16.64 2.09 10.12
CA GLU A 33 -16.68 2.97 11.30
C GLU A 33 -17.69 2.46 12.33
N GLY A 34 -18.89 2.08 11.90
CA GLY A 34 -19.92 1.53 12.78
C GLY A 34 -19.46 0.26 13.50
N LEU A 35 -18.69 -0.60 12.82
CA LEU A 35 -18.10 -1.81 13.42
C LEU A 35 -16.93 -1.49 14.37
N LEU A 36 -16.13 -0.45 14.11
CA LEU A 36 -15.05 -0.02 15.00
C LEU A 36 -15.57 0.60 16.31
N GLU A 37 -16.71 1.28 16.23
CA GLU A 37 -17.32 2.04 17.32
C GLU A 37 -18.47 1.29 18.02
N ASP A 38 -18.61 -0.02 17.74
CA ASP A 38 -19.65 -0.89 18.30
C ASP A 38 -21.10 -0.38 18.08
N ARG A 39 -21.32 0.48 17.07
CA ARG A 39 -22.65 0.93 16.65
C ARG A 39 -23.36 -0.07 15.74
N GLU A 40 -22.58 -0.82 14.98
CA GLU A 40 -23.03 -1.88 14.08
C GLU A 40 -22.41 -3.21 14.52
N SER A 41 -23.08 -4.33 14.20
CA SER A 41 -22.53 -5.65 14.45
C SER A 41 -22.92 -6.62 13.34
N ILE A 42 -22.02 -7.57 13.06
CA ILE A 42 -22.28 -8.69 12.16
C ILE A 42 -22.22 -9.95 13.02
N GLU A 43 -23.31 -10.72 13.02
CA GLU A 43 -23.39 -11.96 13.80
C GLU A 43 -22.21 -12.89 13.51
N GLY A 44 -21.50 -13.31 14.56
CA GLY A 44 -20.35 -14.19 14.48
C GLY A 44 -19.03 -13.53 14.08
N LEU A 45 -19.02 -12.27 13.65
CA LEU A 45 -17.80 -11.56 13.31
C LEU A 45 -17.21 -10.88 14.55
N ALA A 46 -16.10 -11.42 15.06
CA ALA A 46 -15.27 -10.73 16.04
C ALA A 46 -14.40 -9.68 15.34
N VAL A 47 -14.52 -8.42 15.74
CA VAL A 47 -13.62 -7.34 15.29
C VAL A 47 -12.41 -7.30 16.21
N ASP A 48 -11.52 -8.28 16.03
CA ASP A 48 -10.26 -8.38 16.78
C ASP A 48 -9.25 -7.28 16.38
N THR A 49 -8.14 -7.19 17.10
CA THR A 49 -7.10 -6.17 16.89
C THR A 49 -6.62 -6.07 15.43
N GLU A 50 -6.42 -7.21 14.77
CA GLU A 50 -5.97 -7.24 13.37
C GLU A 50 -7.05 -6.69 12.43
N LEU A 51 -8.31 -7.06 12.65
CA LEU A 51 -9.42 -6.55 11.83
C LEU A 51 -9.68 -5.06 12.10
N ARG A 52 -9.53 -4.61 13.34
CA ARG A 52 -9.60 -3.17 13.69
C ARG A 52 -8.55 -2.37 12.91
N TRP A 53 -7.30 -2.83 12.90
CA TRP A 53 -6.24 -2.17 12.12
C TRP A 53 -6.48 -2.19 10.62
N ALA A 54 -7.04 -3.28 10.08
CA ALA A 54 -7.44 -3.33 8.67
C ALA A 54 -8.49 -2.26 8.33
N PHE A 55 -9.45 -2.02 9.24
CA PHE A 55 -10.47 -0.99 9.07
C PHE A 55 -9.88 0.41 9.19
N VAL A 56 -9.05 0.67 10.21
CA VAL A 56 -8.36 1.95 10.41
C VAL A 56 -7.48 2.31 9.22
N GLN A 57 -6.66 1.38 8.73
CA GLN A 57 -5.80 1.63 7.56
C GLN A 57 -6.62 1.95 6.31
N ARG A 58 -7.76 1.28 6.11
CA ARG A 58 -8.63 1.60 4.98
C ARG A 58 -9.23 2.99 5.11
N LEU A 59 -9.79 3.31 6.28
CA LEU A 59 -10.41 4.61 6.56
C LEU A 59 -9.38 5.74 6.45
N ALA A 60 -8.14 5.52 6.88
CA ALA A 60 -7.03 6.45 6.67
C ALA A 60 -6.70 6.59 5.17
N ALA A 61 -6.62 5.49 4.43
CA ALA A 61 -6.30 5.50 2.99
C ALA A 61 -7.33 6.26 2.13
N VAL A 62 -8.59 6.31 2.55
CA VAL A 62 -9.63 7.11 1.89
C VAL A 62 -9.82 8.50 2.50
N GLY A 63 -9.00 8.87 3.49
CA GLY A 63 -8.99 10.19 4.10
C GLY A 63 -10.15 10.44 5.08
N ARG A 64 -10.80 9.38 5.58
CA ARG A 64 -11.81 9.49 6.63
C ARG A 64 -11.20 9.57 8.03
N TYR A 65 -10.08 8.88 8.24
CA TYR A 65 -9.32 8.90 9.50
C TYR A 65 -8.03 9.70 9.33
N ASP A 66 -7.69 10.48 10.34
CA ASP A 66 -6.44 11.22 10.45
C ASP A 66 -5.65 10.79 11.70
N GLU A 67 -4.69 11.62 12.12
CA GLU A 67 -3.82 11.32 13.26
C GLU A 67 -4.61 11.10 14.56
N ALA A 68 -5.75 11.75 14.74
CA ALA A 68 -6.55 11.60 15.96
C ALA A 68 -7.09 10.16 16.09
N GLU A 69 -7.69 9.62 15.03
CA GLU A 69 -8.24 8.26 15.05
C GLU A 69 -7.13 7.21 15.03
N ILE A 70 -6.07 7.41 14.23
CA ILE A 70 -4.92 6.50 14.17
C ILE A 70 -4.22 6.43 15.54
N GLY A 71 -3.97 7.59 16.16
CA GLY A 71 -3.37 7.67 17.49
C GLY A 71 -4.25 7.04 18.57
N ALA A 72 -5.58 7.19 18.48
CA ALA A 72 -6.49 6.54 19.40
C ALA A 72 -6.47 5.01 19.28
N GLU A 73 -6.32 4.44 18.08
CA GLU A 73 -6.15 2.99 17.92
C GLU A 73 -4.76 2.53 18.35
N ALA A 74 -3.70 3.31 18.09
CA ALA A 74 -2.34 3.02 18.57
C ALA A 74 -2.26 2.99 20.10
N GLU A 75 -3.01 3.85 20.80
CA GLU A 75 -3.11 3.82 22.27
C GLU A 75 -3.86 2.59 22.79
N ARG A 76 -4.76 2.00 21.99
CA ARG A 76 -5.43 0.74 22.31
C ARG A 76 -4.51 -0.46 22.11
N ASP A 77 -3.68 -0.44 21.07
CA ASP A 77 -2.71 -1.49 20.74
C ASP A 77 -1.26 -1.01 20.90
N LYS A 78 -0.79 -0.94 22.15
CA LYS A 78 0.59 -0.55 22.51
C LYS A 78 1.60 -1.68 22.29
N THR A 79 1.50 -2.37 21.17
CA THR A 79 2.45 -3.41 20.77
C THR A 79 3.32 -2.93 19.61
N ALA A 80 4.43 -3.62 19.36
CA ALA A 80 5.22 -3.38 18.16
C ALA A 80 4.43 -3.66 16.86
N ALA A 81 3.37 -4.49 16.93
CA ALA A 81 2.49 -4.73 15.79
C ALA A 81 1.59 -3.51 15.55
N GLY A 82 0.97 -2.99 16.61
CA GLY A 82 0.19 -1.77 16.57
C GLY A 82 0.97 -0.55 16.09
N GLU A 83 2.24 -0.41 16.50
CA GLU A 83 3.12 0.64 15.96
C GLU A 83 3.28 0.53 14.44
N ARG A 84 3.55 -0.66 13.90
CA ARG A 84 3.64 -0.86 12.45
C ARG A 84 2.33 -0.54 11.75
N HIS A 85 1.20 -0.98 12.29
CA HIS A 85 -0.10 -0.67 11.71
C HIS A 85 -0.42 0.83 11.72
N ALA A 86 -0.04 1.54 12.78
CA ALA A 86 -0.17 2.99 12.84
C ALA A 86 0.68 3.68 11.76
N GLU A 87 1.93 3.25 11.56
CA GLU A 87 2.80 3.78 10.51
C GLU A 87 2.27 3.49 9.10
N THR A 88 1.73 2.29 8.86
CA THR A 88 1.02 1.98 7.61
C THR A 88 -0.19 2.91 7.41
N ALA A 89 -1.00 3.14 8.45
CA ALA A 89 -2.17 4.02 8.36
C ALA A 89 -1.79 5.49 8.12
N ARG A 90 -0.72 5.99 8.76
CA ARG A 90 -0.21 7.35 8.54
C ARG A 90 0.24 7.54 7.09
N ALA A 91 1.06 6.61 6.59
CA ALA A 91 1.59 6.65 5.22
C ALA A 91 0.51 6.41 4.15
N SER A 92 -0.62 5.79 4.51
CA SER A 92 -1.73 5.55 3.57
C SER A 92 -2.60 6.78 3.33
N ARG A 93 -2.57 7.80 4.19
CA ARG A 93 -3.42 8.99 4.05
C ARG A 93 -3.32 9.63 2.65
N PRO A 94 -4.45 10.02 2.01
CA PRO A 94 -4.50 10.52 0.64
C PRO A 94 -4.16 12.02 0.53
N THR A 95 -3.06 12.43 1.15
CA THR A 95 -2.61 13.83 1.20
C THR A 95 -1.17 13.95 0.71
N GLU A 96 -0.82 15.05 0.05
CA GLU A 96 0.57 15.31 -0.40
C GLU A 96 1.55 15.28 0.78
N GLU A 97 1.14 15.83 1.92
CA GLU A 97 1.95 15.89 3.14
C GLU A 97 2.31 14.48 3.63
N ALA A 98 1.33 13.59 3.76
CA ALA A 98 1.58 12.21 4.19
C ALA A 98 2.48 11.43 3.23
N LYS A 99 2.38 11.67 1.91
CA LYS A 99 3.28 11.04 0.93
C LYS A 99 4.70 11.59 1.02
N ALA A 100 4.85 12.91 1.22
CA ALA A 100 6.15 13.52 1.42
C ALA A 100 6.81 13.03 2.71
N GLU A 101 6.06 12.92 3.81
CA GLU A 101 6.54 12.41 5.09
C GLU A 101 6.99 10.94 4.98
N ALA A 102 6.15 10.07 4.40
CA ALA A 102 6.48 8.67 4.18
C ALA A 102 7.70 8.49 3.26
N TRP A 103 7.78 9.27 2.18
CA TRP A 103 8.93 9.27 1.29
C TRP A 103 10.21 9.69 2.01
N ALA A 104 10.19 10.83 2.72
CA ALA A 104 11.36 11.32 3.46
C ALA A 104 11.82 10.32 4.53
N ALA A 105 10.88 9.67 5.23
CA ALA A 105 11.19 8.69 6.25
C ALA A 105 11.93 7.45 5.71
N VAL A 106 11.62 7.03 4.48
CA VAL A 106 12.17 5.81 3.84
C VAL A 106 13.37 6.09 2.94
N VAL A 107 13.36 7.22 2.21
CA VAL A 107 14.35 7.53 1.18
C VAL A 107 15.44 8.46 1.71
N GLU A 108 15.07 9.47 2.49
CA GLU A 108 15.97 10.53 2.95
C GLU A 108 16.58 10.23 4.33
N SER A 109 16.13 9.17 4.98
CA SER A 109 16.54 8.73 6.32
C SER A 109 16.85 7.22 6.35
N ASP A 110 17.66 6.78 7.32
CA ASP A 110 17.98 5.36 7.63
C ASP A 110 17.67 4.98 9.07
N LYS A 111 16.85 5.78 9.74
CA LYS A 111 16.59 5.63 11.18
C LYS A 111 15.49 4.63 11.49
N LEU A 112 14.66 4.27 10.50
CA LEU A 112 13.56 3.35 10.71
C LEU A 112 14.08 1.91 10.92
N PRO A 113 13.59 1.20 11.95
CA PRO A 113 13.75 -0.24 12.00
C PRO A 113 13.15 -0.91 10.76
N ASN A 114 13.75 -2.00 10.27
CA ASN A 114 13.34 -2.64 9.01
C ASN A 114 11.84 -2.93 8.92
N ALA A 115 11.23 -3.43 10.00
CA ALA A 115 9.81 -3.77 10.02
C ALA A 115 8.89 -2.52 9.99
N VAL A 116 9.38 -1.38 10.51
CA VAL A 116 8.67 -0.10 10.42
C VAL A 116 8.83 0.49 9.02
N GLN A 117 10.02 0.40 8.42
CA GLN A 117 10.23 0.81 7.03
C GLN A 117 9.29 0.06 6.08
N GLU A 118 9.19 -1.26 6.23
CA GLU A 118 8.26 -2.09 5.45
C GLU A 118 6.80 -1.63 5.64
N ALA A 119 6.42 -1.29 6.88
CA ALA A 119 5.08 -0.79 7.18
C ALA A 119 4.78 0.56 6.52
N VAL A 120 5.73 1.51 6.54
CA VAL A 120 5.60 2.81 5.86
C VAL A 120 5.52 2.62 4.35
N ILE A 121 6.37 1.77 3.77
CA ILE A 121 6.33 1.42 2.34
C ILE A 121 4.97 0.81 1.96
N GLY A 122 4.45 -0.11 2.77
CA GLY A 122 3.14 -0.73 2.56
C GLY A 122 1.98 0.27 2.63
N GLY A 123 2.10 1.31 3.46
CA GLY A 123 1.14 2.40 3.53
C GLY A 123 1.25 3.37 2.34
N PHE A 124 2.47 3.63 1.85
CA PHE A 124 2.72 4.59 0.77
C PHE A 124 1.99 4.21 -0.54
N ALA A 125 2.13 2.96 -0.97
CA ALA A 125 1.63 2.47 -2.26
C ALA A 125 0.13 2.14 -2.25
N GLN A 126 -0.72 3.15 -2.42
CA GLN A 126 -2.18 3.00 -2.47
C GLN A 126 -2.73 2.98 -3.91
N THR A 127 -3.51 1.95 -4.24
CA THR A 127 -4.00 1.73 -5.62
C THR A 127 -5.05 2.74 -6.10
N ASP A 128 -5.75 3.40 -5.18
CA ASP A 128 -6.75 4.44 -5.41
C ASP A 128 -6.14 5.85 -5.40
N GLN A 129 -4.83 6.00 -5.18
CA GLN A 129 -4.14 7.29 -5.09
C GLN A 129 -3.12 7.49 -6.24
N ARG A 130 -3.42 6.97 -7.43
CA ARG A 130 -2.49 6.97 -8.57
C ARG A 130 -2.03 8.37 -8.96
N GLU A 131 -2.93 9.34 -8.99
CA GLU A 131 -2.59 10.72 -9.36
C GLU A 131 -1.65 11.35 -8.32
N LEU A 132 -1.94 11.16 -7.04
CA LEU A 132 -1.10 11.62 -5.92
C LEU A 132 0.30 10.99 -5.94
N LEU A 133 0.40 9.73 -6.38
CA LEU A 133 1.66 8.99 -6.46
C LEU A 133 2.43 9.24 -7.77
N ALA A 134 1.83 9.87 -8.78
CA ALA A 134 2.47 10.05 -10.09
C ALA A 134 3.83 10.76 -10.03
N PRO A 135 4.02 11.86 -9.25
CA PRO A 135 5.30 12.55 -9.16
C PRO A 135 6.47 11.69 -8.66
N TYR A 136 6.17 10.65 -7.86
CA TYR A 136 7.20 9.79 -7.28
C TYR A 136 7.81 8.79 -8.27
N THR A 137 7.24 8.65 -9.46
CA THR A 137 7.81 7.82 -10.53
C THR A 137 9.20 8.32 -10.93
N ASP A 138 9.32 9.62 -11.20
CA ASP A 138 10.58 10.21 -11.61
C ASP A 138 11.55 10.32 -10.42
N GLN A 139 11.03 10.61 -9.23
CA GLN A 139 11.83 10.62 -8.00
C GLN A 139 12.45 9.24 -7.74
N TYR A 140 11.68 8.16 -7.86
CA TYR A 140 12.16 6.78 -7.70
C TYR A 140 13.38 6.50 -8.58
N PHE A 141 13.27 6.75 -9.89
CA PHE A 141 14.38 6.48 -10.81
C PHE A 141 15.60 7.39 -10.55
N SER A 142 15.38 8.59 -10.01
CA SER A 142 16.48 9.51 -9.67
C SER A 142 17.30 9.05 -8.45
N VAL A 143 16.71 8.28 -7.52
CA VAL A 143 17.36 7.92 -6.24
C VAL A 143 17.70 6.44 -6.10
N VAL A 144 17.02 5.54 -6.83
CA VAL A 144 17.06 4.09 -6.53
C VAL A 144 18.46 3.47 -6.65
N LYS A 145 19.31 3.97 -7.55
CA LYS A 145 20.70 3.48 -7.67
C LYS A 145 21.52 3.84 -6.43
N ASP A 146 21.44 5.10 -6.00
CA ASP A 146 22.23 5.61 -4.88
C ASP A 146 21.81 4.93 -3.58
N ILE A 147 20.50 4.68 -3.41
CA ILE A 147 19.97 3.90 -2.28
C ILE A 147 20.54 2.48 -2.30
N TRP A 148 20.55 1.81 -3.45
CA TRP A 148 21.07 0.46 -3.57
C TRP A 148 22.55 0.36 -3.21
N ASP A 149 23.34 1.36 -3.62
CA ASP A 149 24.77 1.39 -3.38
C ASP A 149 25.12 1.79 -1.93
N ALA A 150 24.27 2.58 -1.26
CA ALA A 150 24.55 3.13 0.07
C ALA A 150 23.91 2.36 1.24
N ARG A 151 22.76 1.71 1.04
CA ARG A 151 22.02 1.04 2.12
C ARG A 151 22.41 -0.43 2.28
N SER A 152 22.05 -1.02 3.42
CA SER A 152 22.17 -2.47 3.60
C SER A 152 21.28 -3.21 2.59
N HIS A 153 21.66 -4.43 2.22
CA HIS A 153 20.96 -5.20 1.18
C HIS A 153 19.46 -5.34 1.45
N GLU A 154 19.08 -5.63 2.69
CA GLU A 154 17.68 -5.78 3.10
C GLU A 154 16.90 -4.47 2.92
N ILE A 155 17.43 -3.37 3.47
CA ILE A 155 16.81 -2.04 3.40
C ILE A 155 16.68 -1.58 1.95
N ALA A 156 17.75 -1.72 1.16
CA ALA A 156 17.73 -1.38 -0.25
C ALA A 156 16.70 -2.20 -1.04
N GLN A 157 16.60 -3.51 -0.77
CA GLN A 157 15.64 -4.38 -1.45
C GLN A 157 14.19 -3.97 -1.16
N GLN A 158 13.86 -3.68 0.11
CA GLN A 158 12.54 -3.19 0.49
C GLN A 158 12.18 -1.91 -0.27
N ILE A 159 13.10 -0.95 -0.36
CA ILE A 159 12.88 0.30 -1.08
C ILE A 159 12.74 0.09 -2.59
N VAL A 160 13.65 -0.69 -3.19
CA VAL A 160 13.64 -0.95 -4.64
C VAL A 160 12.34 -1.58 -5.08
N VAL A 161 11.85 -2.60 -4.37
CA VAL A 161 10.65 -3.34 -4.75
C VAL A 161 9.39 -2.58 -4.32
N GLY A 162 9.38 -2.07 -3.09
CA GLY A 162 8.19 -1.49 -2.48
C GLY A 162 7.83 -0.10 -2.97
N LEU A 163 8.83 0.72 -3.37
CA LEU A 163 8.59 2.05 -3.95
C LEU A 163 8.62 2.06 -5.49
N TYR A 164 8.83 0.92 -6.14
CA TYR A 164 8.68 0.84 -7.60
C TYR A 164 7.26 1.30 -7.98
N PRO A 165 7.08 2.14 -9.03
CA PRO A 165 5.81 2.76 -9.40
C PRO A 165 4.81 1.77 -10.04
N SER A 166 4.52 0.67 -9.34
CA SER A 166 3.69 -0.46 -9.78
C SER A 166 2.23 -0.06 -10.06
N VAL A 167 1.74 0.99 -9.42
CA VAL A 167 0.39 1.55 -9.65
C VAL A 167 0.32 2.47 -10.87
N GLN A 168 1.45 2.87 -11.45
CA GLN A 168 1.51 3.64 -12.70
C GLN A 168 1.56 2.67 -13.89
N VAL A 169 0.45 1.96 -14.12
CA VAL A 169 0.35 0.98 -15.22
C VAL A 169 0.20 1.72 -16.55
N SER A 170 1.33 1.95 -17.23
CA SER A 170 1.39 2.66 -18.51
C SER A 170 2.61 2.24 -19.33
N GLU A 171 2.54 2.47 -20.65
CA GLU A 171 3.70 2.34 -21.55
C GLU A 171 4.82 3.33 -21.18
N GLU A 172 4.47 4.51 -20.64
CA GLU A 172 5.44 5.50 -20.17
C GLU A 172 6.30 4.96 -19.02
N THR A 173 5.68 4.28 -18.04
CA THR A 173 6.41 3.66 -16.93
C THR A 173 7.36 2.57 -17.42
N LEU A 174 6.96 1.76 -18.41
CA LEU A 174 7.85 0.78 -19.04
C LEU A 174 9.03 1.45 -19.72
N ALA A 175 8.77 2.50 -20.51
CA ALA A 175 9.81 3.25 -21.21
C ALA A 175 10.81 3.91 -20.24
N LYS A 176 10.32 4.51 -19.13
CA LYS A 176 11.18 5.07 -18.07
C LYS A 176 12.04 4.00 -17.42
N THR A 177 11.46 2.83 -17.15
CA THR A 177 12.19 1.69 -16.56
C THR A 177 13.29 1.18 -17.50
N ASP A 178 12.98 1.03 -18.80
CA ASP A 178 13.93 0.56 -19.80
C ASP A 178 15.06 1.56 -20.04
N ALA A 179 14.73 2.85 -20.13
CA ALA A 179 15.71 3.92 -20.25
C ALA A 179 16.66 3.94 -19.04
N TRP A 180 16.11 3.81 -17.83
CA TRP A 180 16.92 3.76 -16.62
C TRP A 180 17.81 2.52 -16.58
N LEU A 181 17.30 1.33 -16.92
CA LEU A 181 18.08 0.08 -16.96
C LEU A 181 19.24 0.10 -17.97
N ALA A 182 19.09 0.87 -19.06
CA ALA A 182 20.12 1.08 -20.06
C ALA A 182 21.17 2.11 -19.60
N ALA A 183 20.74 3.23 -19.00
CA ALA A 183 21.62 4.33 -18.64
C ALA A 183 22.35 4.13 -17.31
N ALA A 184 21.70 3.55 -16.30
CA ALA A 184 22.24 3.44 -14.93
C ALA A 184 23.24 2.28 -14.77
N GLU A 185 23.32 1.37 -15.75
CA GLU A 185 24.11 0.15 -15.74
C GLU A 185 24.16 -0.56 -14.36
N PRO A 186 22.99 -0.86 -13.75
CA PRO A 186 22.93 -1.40 -12.41
C PRO A 186 23.60 -2.77 -12.29
N THR A 187 24.03 -3.11 -11.08
CA THR A 187 24.52 -4.46 -10.75
C THR A 187 23.49 -5.53 -11.16
N PRO A 188 23.90 -6.78 -11.43
CA PRO A 188 22.97 -7.85 -11.82
C PRO A 188 21.81 -8.06 -10.84
N ALA A 189 22.06 -7.88 -9.54
CA ALA A 189 21.05 -8.01 -8.50
C ALA A 189 19.98 -6.89 -8.58
N LEU A 190 20.39 -5.63 -8.69
CA LEU A 190 19.46 -4.51 -8.85
C LEU A 190 18.70 -4.58 -10.18
N ARG A 191 19.40 -4.94 -11.26
CA ARG A 191 18.79 -5.18 -12.58
C ARG A 191 17.68 -6.21 -12.49
N ARG A 192 17.91 -7.32 -11.78
CA ARG A 192 16.90 -8.38 -11.60
C ARG A 192 15.65 -7.83 -10.92
N LEU A 193 15.78 -7.14 -9.78
CA LEU A 193 14.63 -6.62 -9.02
C LEU A 193 13.78 -5.64 -9.85
N ILE A 194 14.43 -4.75 -10.58
CA ILE A 194 13.74 -3.75 -11.41
C ILE A 194 13.08 -4.41 -12.63
N SER A 195 13.75 -5.36 -13.28
CA SER A 195 13.16 -6.13 -14.39
C SER A 195 11.97 -7.00 -13.95
N GLU A 196 12.02 -7.59 -12.75
CA GLU A 196 10.90 -8.34 -12.17
C GLU A 196 9.70 -7.42 -11.89
N SER A 197 9.95 -6.22 -11.34
CA SER A 197 8.91 -5.21 -11.08
C SER A 197 8.30 -4.68 -12.38
N ARG A 198 9.13 -4.40 -13.40
CA ARG A 198 8.71 -4.06 -14.77
C ARG A 198 7.78 -5.10 -15.37
N SER A 199 8.08 -6.38 -15.17
CA SER A 199 7.26 -7.49 -15.67
C SER A 199 5.84 -7.47 -15.08
N GLY A 200 5.66 -6.91 -13.87
CA GLY A 200 4.35 -6.66 -13.28
C GLY A 200 3.50 -5.69 -14.10
N ILE A 201 4.09 -4.56 -14.50
CA ILE A 201 3.42 -3.55 -15.35
C ILE A 201 3.06 -4.15 -16.72
N GLU A 202 3.99 -4.87 -17.34
CA GLU A 202 3.76 -5.49 -18.65
C GLU A 202 2.58 -6.47 -18.61
N ARG A 203 2.48 -7.29 -17.55
CA ARG A 203 1.33 -8.20 -17.36
C ARG A 203 0.03 -7.43 -17.17
N ALA A 204 0.05 -6.34 -16.39
CA ALA A 204 -1.15 -5.53 -16.16
C ALA A 204 -1.67 -4.88 -17.46
N LEU A 205 -0.77 -4.35 -18.31
CA LEU A 205 -1.14 -3.79 -19.62
C LEU A 205 -1.73 -4.86 -20.56
N LYS A 206 -1.12 -6.05 -20.60
CA LYS A 206 -1.65 -7.18 -21.39
C LYS A 206 -3.04 -7.61 -20.92
N ALA A 207 -3.28 -7.64 -19.61
CA ALA A 207 -4.58 -7.96 -19.04
C ALA A 207 -5.63 -6.90 -19.42
N GLN A 208 -5.30 -5.60 -19.29
CA GLN A 208 -6.20 -4.51 -19.70
C GLN A 208 -6.55 -4.56 -21.18
N ALA A 209 -5.58 -4.86 -22.06
CA ALA A 209 -5.84 -5.01 -23.49
C ALA A 209 -6.77 -6.20 -23.79
N ALA A 210 -6.59 -7.32 -23.08
CA ALA A 210 -7.47 -8.49 -23.20
C ALA A 210 -8.90 -8.19 -22.71
N ASP A 211 -9.04 -7.52 -21.56
CA ASP A 211 -10.34 -7.11 -21.01
C ASP A 211 -11.08 -6.16 -21.96
N ALA A 212 -10.38 -5.18 -22.54
CA ALA A 212 -10.94 -4.25 -23.51
C ALA A 212 -11.39 -4.95 -24.80
N ALA A 213 -10.59 -5.89 -25.32
CA ALA A 213 -10.95 -6.68 -26.49
C ALA A 213 -12.19 -7.55 -26.23
N ALA A 214 -12.27 -8.20 -25.06
CA ALA A 214 -13.42 -9.02 -24.67
C ALA A 214 -14.69 -8.19 -24.47
N ALA A 215 -14.59 -6.96 -23.93
CA ALA A 215 -15.74 -6.07 -23.79
C ALA A 215 -16.26 -5.51 -25.15
N SER A 216 -15.42 -5.52 -26.17
CA SER A 216 -15.75 -5.05 -27.52
C SER A 216 -16.25 -6.15 -28.48
N ALA A 217 -16.16 -7.42 -28.08
CA ALA A 217 -16.56 -8.60 -28.85
C ALA A 217 -18.01 -9.02 -28.54
#